data_AF-A0A147GQ69-F1
#
_entry.id   AF-A0A147GQ69-F1
#
_cell.length_a   1.000
_cell.length_b   1.000
_cell.length_c   1.000
_cell.angle_alpha   90.00
_cell.angle_beta   90.00
_cell.angle_gamma   90.00
#
_symmetry.space_group_name_H-M   'P 1'
#
loop_
_entity.id
_entity.type
_entity.pdbx_description
1 polymer ?
#
loop_
_entity_poly.entity_id
_entity_poly.type
_entity_poly.pdbx_seq_one_letter_code
_entity_poly.pdbx_strand_id
1 'polypeptide(L)'
;DDALVAVINDLHFDFGFEPSDIATLWIGVGPRLVVTARTRPLRSVDDLRLAVRTGEAPRSATELLERLMRTQADVLVGVVRTVTGRIDAVEDALLSRRPDAQRARLGELRRVLVRLQRLLAPEPAALFRLLQRPPAWMAEADAQGLRDASEEFSVVLRDMHGLQERVKLLQEEIAASVQEDNNRSLFVLTVVTVLALPINILAGLFGMNVGGIPLAENPHGFWHLVAIVASFTAVAAWLAFRKKK
;
A
#
# COMPACT_ATOMS: atom_id res chain seq x y z
N ASP A 1 8.11 -39.44 -22.36
CA ASP A 1 9.10 -38.36 -22.14
C ASP A 1 9.08 -37.96 -20.68
N ASP A 2 10.16 -38.27 -19.98
CA ASP A 2 10.19 -38.41 -18.52
C ASP A 2 10.82 -37.19 -17.82
N ALA A 3 10.68 -36.01 -18.41
CA ALA A 3 11.22 -34.75 -17.90
C ALA A 3 10.10 -33.80 -17.48
N LEU A 4 10.23 -33.20 -16.31
CA LEU A 4 9.36 -32.13 -15.85
C LEU A 4 9.79 -30.82 -16.50
N VAL A 5 8.87 -30.10 -17.12
CA VAL A 5 9.13 -28.77 -17.68
C VAL A 5 8.23 -27.77 -16.97
N ALA A 6 8.82 -26.69 -16.48
CA ALA A 6 8.09 -25.62 -15.83
C ALA A 6 8.59 -24.25 -16.29
N VAL A 7 7.68 -23.29 -16.20
CA VAL A 7 7.95 -21.87 -16.37
C VAL A 7 7.65 -21.22 -15.03
N ILE A 8 8.70 -20.73 -14.38
CA ILE A 8 8.67 -20.19 -13.03
C ILE A 8 9.04 -18.71 -13.13
N ASN A 9 8.44 -17.85 -12.32
CA ASN A 9 8.82 -16.46 -12.22
C ASN A 9 9.74 -16.25 -11.01
N ASP A 10 10.69 -15.35 -11.15
CA ASP A 10 11.62 -15.00 -10.08
C ASP A 10 11.92 -13.50 -10.13
N LEU A 11 12.49 -13.02 -9.05
CA LEU A 11 12.94 -11.66 -8.89
C LEU A 11 14.26 -11.44 -9.64
N HIS A 12 14.38 -10.29 -10.28
CA HIS A 12 15.63 -9.82 -10.87
C HIS A 12 16.69 -9.69 -9.77
N PHE A 13 17.96 -9.91 -10.14
CA PHE A 13 19.08 -9.85 -9.21
C PHE A 13 19.13 -8.53 -8.41
N ASP A 14 19.07 -7.40 -9.13
CA ASP A 14 18.98 -6.06 -8.56
C ASP A 14 17.54 -5.62 -8.33
N PHE A 15 16.76 -6.42 -7.58
CA PHE A 15 15.36 -6.06 -7.29
C PHE A 15 15.26 -4.72 -6.54
N GLY A 16 14.81 -3.69 -7.25
CA GLY A 16 14.69 -2.31 -6.78
C GLY A 16 13.29 -1.92 -6.35
N PHE A 17 12.36 -2.89 -6.25
CA PHE A 17 10.91 -2.65 -6.14
C PHE A 17 10.31 -2.02 -7.41
N GLU A 18 10.91 -2.24 -8.57
CA GLU A 18 10.30 -1.82 -9.83
C GLU A 18 9.50 -2.97 -10.47
N PRO A 19 8.40 -2.67 -11.17
CA PRO A 19 7.60 -3.71 -11.82
C PRO A 19 8.38 -4.50 -12.90
N SER A 20 9.43 -3.93 -13.49
CA SER A 20 10.33 -4.57 -14.46
C SER A 20 11.20 -5.69 -13.87
N ASP A 21 11.28 -5.77 -12.54
CA ASP A 21 12.23 -6.61 -11.82
C ASP A 21 11.71 -8.02 -11.57
N ILE A 22 10.74 -8.48 -12.36
CA ILE A 22 10.27 -9.86 -12.36
C ILE A 22 10.57 -10.45 -13.73
N ALA A 23 11.24 -11.59 -13.75
CA ALA A 23 11.65 -12.26 -14.97
C ALA A 23 11.38 -13.77 -14.89
N THR A 24 11.32 -14.38 -16.07
CA THR A 24 10.90 -15.77 -16.22
C THR A 24 12.12 -16.69 -16.30
N LEU A 25 12.04 -17.79 -15.55
CA LEU A 25 12.94 -18.93 -15.58
C LEU A 25 12.23 -20.10 -16.27
N TRP A 26 12.83 -20.60 -17.33
CA TRP A 26 12.47 -21.88 -17.91
C TRP A 26 13.30 -22.96 -17.22
N ILE A 27 12.66 -24.02 -16.76
CA ILE A 27 13.35 -25.13 -16.10
C ILE A 27 12.87 -26.47 -16.66
N GLY A 28 13.84 -27.34 -16.95
CA GLY A 28 13.63 -28.75 -17.27
C GLY A 28 14.33 -29.61 -16.23
N VAL A 29 13.60 -30.48 -15.56
CA VAL A 29 14.11 -31.40 -14.52
C VAL A 29 13.92 -32.82 -14.99
N GLY A 30 15.03 -33.53 -15.20
CA GLY A 30 15.06 -34.97 -15.45
C GLY A 30 15.66 -35.73 -14.26
N PRO A 31 15.83 -37.06 -14.39
CA PRO A 31 16.28 -37.92 -13.28
C PRO A 31 17.64 -37.54 -12.67
N ARG A 32 18.56 -36.97 -13.46
CA ARG A 32 19.94 -36.64 -13.04
C ARG A 32 20.42 -35.27 -13.51
N LEU A 33 19.56 -34.49 -14.16
CA LEU A 33 19.95 -33.24 -14.80
C LEU A 33 18.84 -32.21 -14.63
N VAL A 34 19.24 -30.99 -14.26
CA VAL A 34 18.40 -29.79 -14.30
C VAL A 34 18.99 -28.84 -15.32
N VAL A 35 18.16 -28.40 -16.28
CA VAL A 35 18.50 -27.38 -17.27
C VAL A 35 17.67 -26.15 -16.98
N THR A 36 18.32 -24.99 -16.83
CA THR A 36 17.63 -23.71 -16.69
C THR A 36 17.98 -22.76 -17.82
N ALA A 37 17.01 -21.97 -18.27
CA ALA A 37 17.22 -20.92 -19.25
C ALA A 37 16.51 -19.63 -18.80
N ARG A 38 17.23 -18.50 -18.89
CA ARG A 38 16.78 -17.16 -18.47
C ARG A 38 17.40 -16.10 -19.36
N THR A 39 16.68 -15.02 -19.60
CA THR A 39 17.16 -13.86 -20.38
C THR A 39 17.73 -12.73 -19.51
N ARG A 40 17.44 -12.77 -18.20
CA ARG A 40 17.93 -11.81 -17.19
C ARG A 40 18.51 -12.54 -15.99
N PRO A 41 19.44 -11.93 -15.25
CA PRO A 41 19.94 -12.50 -14.00
C PRO A 41 18.81 -12.51 -12.95
N LEU A 42 18.64 -13.65 -12.30
CA LEU A 42 17.59 -13.88 -11.30
C LEU A 42 18.25 -14.10 -9.94
N ARG A 43 17.65 -13.51 -8.90
CA ARG A 43 18.23 -13.48 -7.55
C ARG A 43 18.31 -14.87 -6.93
N SER A 44 17.22 -15.62 -6.92
CA SER A 44 17.16 -16.92 -6.25
C SER A 44 18.06 -17.96 -6.94
N VAL A 45 18.19 -17.87 -8.27
CA VAL A 45 19.14 -18.71 -9.03
C VAL A 45 20.59 -18.36 -8.68
N ASP A 46 20.90 -17.08 -8.47
CA ASP A 46 22.26 -16.67 -8.11
C ASP A 46 22.62 -17.08 -6.67
N ASP A 47 21.68 -16.90 -5.74
CA ASP A 47 21.83 -17.32 -4.35
C ASP A 47 22.05 -18.85 -4.26
N LEU A 48 21.25 -19.64 -5.00
CA LEU A 48 21.44 -21.09 -5.08
C LEU A 48 22.77 -21.47 -5.75
N ARG A 49 23.16 -20.77 -6.81
CA ARG A 49 24.46 -20.97 -7.47
C ARG A 49 25.60 -20.73 -6.48
N LEU A 50 25.52 -19.68 -5.65
CA LEU A 50 26.52 -19.38 -4.65
C LEU A 50 26.57 -20.47 -3.58
N ALA A 51 25.43 -20.88 -3.04
CA ALA A 51 25.32 -21.95 -2.04
C ALA A 51 26.00 -23.25 -2.52
N VAL A 52 25.72 -23.66 -3.75
CA VAL A 52 26.34 -24.84 -4.37
C VAL A 52 27.85 -24.66 -4.52
N ARG A 53 28.32 -23.48 -4.95
CA ARG A 53 29.77 -23.21 -5.05
C ARG A 53 30.48 -23.19 -3.71
N THR A 54 29.77 -22.89 -2.61
CA THR A 54 30.33 -22.86 -1.25
C THR A 54 30.33 -24.22 -0.55
N GLY A 55 29.85 -25.28 -1.22
CA GLY A 55 29.95 -26.65 -0.73
C GLY A 55 28.62 -27.36 -0.49
N GLU A 56 27.49 -26.70 -0.74
CA GLU A 56 26.21 -27.39 -0.75
C GLU A 56 26.10 -28.33 -1.97
N ALA A 57 25.87 -29.62 -1.72
CA ALA A 57 25.70 -30.62 -2.77
C ALA A 57 24.29 -31.21 -2.68
N PRO A 58 23.36 -30.83 -3.58
CA PRO A 58 22.07 -31.48 -3.70
C PRO A 58 22.25 -32.96 -4.05
N ARG A 59 21.49 -33.85 -3.41
CA ARG A 59 21.60 -35.30 -3.60
C ARG A 59 20.88 -35.79 -4.86
N SER A 60 19.91 -35.01 -5.35
CA SER A 60 19.14 -35.33 -6.55
C SER A 60 18.79 -34.07 -7.35
N ALA A 61 18.34 -34.26 -8.60
CA ALA A 61 17.81 -33.18 -9.43
C ALA A 61 16.53 -32.57 -8.83
N THR A 62 15.72 -33.39 -8.13
CA THR A 62 14.53 -32.92 -7.40
C THR A 62 14.91 -32.08 -6.20
N GLU A 63 15.94 -32.47 -5.43
CA GLU A 63 16.41 -31.67 -4.30
C GLU A 63 16.95 -30.31 -4.78
N LEU A 64 17.59 -30.25 -5.94
CA LEU A 64 18.00 -28.96 -6.52
C LEU A 64 16.79 -28.06 -6.84
N LEU A 65 15.68 -28.63 -7.33
CA LEU A 65 14.43 -27.89 -7.53
C LEU A 65 13.79 -27.45 -6.20
N GLU A 66 13.77 -28.33 -5.20
CA GLU A 66 13.28 -28.03 -3.85
C GLU A 66 14.06 -26.85 -3.25
N ARG A 67 15.40 -26.88 -3.29
CA ARG A 67 16.23 -25.79 -2.82
C ARG A 67 15.98 -24.49 -3.58
N LEU A 68 15.78 -24.54 -4.91
CA LEU A 68 15.42 -23.35 -5.68
C LEU A 68 14.11 -22.73 -5.19
N MET A 69 13.08 -23.55 -4.94
CA MET A 69 11.79 -23.09 -4.39
C MET A 69 11.95 -22.48 -3.00
N ARG A 70 12.74 -23.11 -2.13
CA ARG A 70 13.05 -22.60 -0.79
C ARG A 70 13.78 -21.25 -0.86
N THR A 71 14.80 -21.14 -1.70
CA THR A 71 15.51 -19.86 -1.91
C THR A 71 14.57 -18.79 -2.46
N GLN A 72 13.68 -19.11 -3.40
CA GLN A 72 12.68 -18.15 -3.86
C GLN A 72 11.75 -17.68 -2.73
N ALA A 73 11.28 -18.59 -1.88
CA ALA A 73 10.49 -18.24 -0.71
C ALA A 73 11.27 -17.31 0.24
N ASP A 74 12.54 -17.59 0.51
CA ASP A 74 13.41 -16.75 1.35
C ASP A 74 13.58 -15.32 0.79
N VAL A 75 13.77 -15.20 -0.53
CA VAL A 75 13.85 -13.89 -1.18
C VAL A 75 12.53 -13.13 -1.02
N LEU A 76 11.38 -13.80 -1.19
CA LEU A 76 10.07 -13.20 -0.98
C LEU A 76 9.84 -12.79 0.48
N VAL A 77 10.31 -13.57 1.46
CA VAL A 77 10.30 -13.18 2.89
C VAL A 77 11.07 -11.87 3.08
N GLY A 78 12.23 -11.73 2.44
CA GLY A 78 13.02 -10.50 2.46
C GLY A 78 12.24 -9.30 1.89
N VAL A 79 11.50 -9.51 0.79
CA VAL A 79 10.60 -8.49 0.21
C VAL A 79 9.51 -8.12 1.20
N VAL A 80 8.79 -9.10 1.77
CA VAL A 80 7.74 -8.89 2.78
C VAL A 80 8.27 -8.05 3.94
N ARG A 81 9.40 -8.42 4.54
CA ARG A 81 10.02 -7.67 5.65
C ARG A 81 10.32 -6.22 5.29
N THR A 82 10.88 -6.00 4.10
CA THR A 82 11.21 -4.64 3.63
C THR A 82 9.95 -3.81 3.42
N VAL A 83 8.89 -4.40 2.85
CA VAL A 83 7.62 -3.69 2.65
C VAL A 83 6.95 -3.39 3.98
N THR A 84 6.94 -4.33 4.93
CA THR A 84 6.44 -4.11 6.28
C THR A 84 7.11 -2.90 6.93
N GLY A 85 8.45 -2.85 6.96
CA GLY A 85 9.16 -1.70 7.54
C GLY A 85 8.87 -0.36 6.84
N ARG A 86 8.64 -0.37 5.52
CA ARG A 86 8.22 0.83 4.78
C ARG A 86 6.78 1.24 5.14
N ILE A 87 5.88 0.29 5.35
CA ILE A 87 4.49 0.55 5.78
C ILE A 87 4.48 1.12 7.18
N ASP A 88 5.22 0.52 8.11
CA ASP A 88 5.32 0.97 9.51
C ASP A 88 5.81 2.43 9.57
N ALA A 89 6.82 2.80 8.77
CA ALA A 89 7.31 4.17 8.69
C ALA A 89 6.29 5.18 8.11
N VAL A 90 5.34 4.71 7.29
CA VAL A 90 4.23 5.56 6.82
C VAL A 90 3.18 5.73 7.93
N GLU A 91 2.89 4.66 8.66
CA GLU A 91 1.95 4.69 9.79
C GLU A 91 2.43 5.61 10.91
N ASP A 92 3.70 5.51 11.32
CA ASP A 92 4.30 6.40 12.33
C ASP A 92 4.25 7.89 11.93
N ALA A 93 4.48 8.16 10.66
CA ALA A 93 4.44 9.51 10.13
C ALA A 93 3.00 10.07 10.05
N LEU A 94 2.01 9.22 9.77
CA LEU A 94 0.59 9.57 9.85
C LEU A 94 0.21 9.95 11.30
N LEU A 95 0.61 9.13 12.28
CA LEU A 95 0.37 9.39 13.71
C LEU A 95 1.00 10.72 14.16
N SER A 96 2.17 11.08 13.63
CA SER A 96 2.84 12.34 13.94
C SER A 96 2.28 13.57 13.19
N ARG A 97 1.21 13.42 12.41
CA ARG A 97 0.56 14.48 11.60
C ARG A 97 1.54 15.28 10.74
N ARG A 98 2.59 14.64 10.22
CA ARG A 98 3.52 15.26 9.27
C ARG A 98 2.98 15.06 7.86
N PRO A 99 2.40 16.09 7.22
CA PRO A 99 1.90 15.95 5.86
C PRO A 99 3.08 15.95 4.88
N ASP A 100 2.90 15.29 3.74
CA ASP A 100 3.53 15.64 2.45
C ASP A 100 4.64 14.78 1.83
N ALA A 101 4.74 13.46 2.08
CA ALA A 101 5.56 12.63 1.16
C ALA A 101 5.10 11.16 0.94
N GLN A 102 4.07 10.68 1.63
CA GLN A 102 3.91 9.23 1.80
C GLN A 102 2.74 8.58 1.06
N ARG A 103 1.76 9.34 0.56
CA ARG A 103 0.63 8.76 -0.21
C ARG A 103 1.10 8.07 -1.50
N ALA A 104 2.05 8.68 -2.22
CA ALA A 104 2.61 8.11 -3.45
C ALA A 104 3.35 6.78 -3.16
N ARG A 105 4.05 6.70 -2.01
CA ARG A 105 4.85 5.53 -1.61
C ARG A 105 3.98 4.30 -1.33
N LEU A 106 2.82 4.45 -0.67
CA LEU A 106 1.91 3.30 -0.42
C LEU A 106 1.34 2.71 -1.71
N GLY A 107 0.96 3.56 -2.66
CA GLY A 107 0.44 3.11 -3.95
C GLY A 107 1.47 2.29 -4.75
N GLU A 108 2.74 2.68 -4.72
CA GLU A 108 3.85 1.95 -5.34
C GLU A 108 4.05 0.58 -4.70
N LEU A 109 4.14 0.52 -3.36
CA LEU A 109 4.29 -0.74 -2.63
C LEU A 109 3.17 -1.72 -2.94
N ARG A 110 1.91 -1.25 -2.93
CA ARG A 110 0.76 -2.09 -3.28
C ARG A 110 0.84 -2.61 -4.71
N ARG A 111 1.22 -1.77 -5.68
CA ARG A 111 1.36 -2.20 -7.09
C ARG A 111 2.41 -3.31 -7.24
N VAL A 112 3.54 -3.20 -6.54
CA VAL A 112 4.60 -4.21 -6.54
C VAL A 112 4.09 -5.51 -5.92
N LEU A 113 3.48 -5.46 -4.73
CA LEU A 113 2.92 -6.64 -4.06
C LEU A 113 1.87 -7.37 -4.92
N VAL A 114 0.93 -6.63 -5.50
CA VAL A 114 -0.12 -7.19 -6.38
C VAL A 114 0.50 -7.87 -7.59
N ARG A 115 1.53 -7.26 -8.21
CA ARG A 115 2.17 -7.82 -9.39
C ARG A 115 2.94 -9.11 -9.06
N LEU A 116 3.68 -9.12 -7.95
CA LEU A 116 4.38 -10.30 -7.46
C LEU A 116 3.38 -11.43 -7.18
N GLN A 117 2.33 -11.15 -6.41
CA GLN A 117 1.31 -12.14 -6.11
C GLN A 117 0.67 -12.68 -7.39
N ARG A 118 0.32 -11.82 -8.35
CA ARG A 118 -0.29 -12.27 -9.62
C ARG A 118 0.61 -13.21 -10.42
N LEU A 119 1.92 -12.99 -10.42
CA LEU A 119 2.86 -13.79 -11.21
C LEU A 119 3.30 -15.08 -10.51
N LEU A 120 3.36 -15.08 -9.17
CA LEU A 120 3.87 -16.18 -8.37
C LEU A 120 2.76 -17.08 -7.78
N ALA A 121 1.54 -16.57 -7.61
CA ALA A 121 0.41 -17.35 -7.07
C ALA A 121 0.07 -18.67 -7.80
N PRO A 122 0.25 -18.78 -9.14
CA PRO A 122 -0.01 -20.04 -9.83
C PRO A 122 0.98 -21.16 -9.47
N GLU A 123 2.18 -20.84 -8.98
CA GLU A 123 3.29 -21.79 -8.86
C GLU A 123 3.01 -22.91 -7.85
N PRO A 124 2.58 -22.65 -6.60
CA PRO A 124 2.25 -23.73 -5.66
C PRO A 124 1.12 -24.62 -6.16
N ALA A 125 0.12 -24.04 -6.83
CA ALA A 125 -1.00 -24.81 -7.35
C ALA A 125 -0.60 -25.71 -8.54
N ALA A 126 0.35 -25.26 -9.38
CA ALA A 126 0.92 -26.08 -10.44
C ALA A 126 1.78 -27.21 -9.87
N LEU A 127 2.61 -26.89 -8.87
CA LEU A 127 3.47 -27.85 -8.19
C LEU A 127 2.66 -28.91 -7.44
N PHE A 128 1.60 -28.50 -6.73
CA PHE A 128 0.68 -29.41 -6.07
C PHE A 128 0.06 -30.42 -7.05
N ARG A 129 -0.39 -29.96 -8.23
CA ARG A 129 -0.95 -30.86 -9.27
C ARG A 129 0.09 -31.85 -9.80
N LEU A 130 1.32 -31.40 -10.01
CA LEU A 130 2.44 -32.26 -10.42
C LEU A 130 2.72 -33.33 -9.36
N LEU A 131 2.76 -32.93 -8.09
CA LEU A 131 3.05 -33.81 -6.97
C LEU A 131 1.91 -34.78 -6.60
N GLN A 132 0.72 -34.66 -7.20
CA GLN A 132 -0.34 -35.69 -7.09
C GLN A 132 0.01 -36.96 -7.87
N ARG A 133 0.82 -36.84 -8.93
CA ARG A 133 1.31 -37.95 -9.74
C ARG A 133 2.77 -37.68 -10.11
N PRO A 134 3.69 -37.79 -9.13
CA PRO A 134 5.09 -37.51 -9.38
C PRO A 134 5.66 -38.50 -10.40
N PRO A 135 6.67 -38.09 -11.19
CA PRO A 135 7.36 -38.99 -12.10
C PRO A 135 7.97 -40.20 -11.37
N ALA A 136 8.08 -41.35 -12.04
CA ALA A 136 8.56 -42.59 -11.42
C ALA A 136 10.00 -42.51 -10.89
N TRP A 137 10.83 -41.63 -11.44
CA TRP A 137 12.20 -41.40 -11.00
C TRP A 137 12.32 -40.49 -9.77
N MET A 138 11.24 -39.82 -9.36
CA MET A 138 11.22 -38.95 -8.19
C MET A 138 11.01 -39.81 -6.93
N ALA A 139 11.98 -39.76 -6.00
CA ALA A 139 11.84 -40.43 -4.72
C ALA A 139 10.76 -39.75 -3.87
N GLU A 140 10.02 -40.53 -3.07
CA GLU A 140 8.94 -39.97 -2.22
C GLU A 140 9.46 -38.94 -1.22
N ALA A 141 10.67 -39.14 -0.68
CA ALA A 141 11.30 -38.17 0.22
C ALA A 141 11.56 -36.82 -0.48
N ASP A 142 11.97 -36.84 -1.74
CA ASP A 142 12.19 -35.62 -2.52
C ASP A 142 10.86 -34.96 -2.90
N ALA A 143 9.85 -35.75 -3.25
CA ALA A 143 8.50 -35.27 -3.49
C ALA A 143 7.94 -34.58 -2.24
N GLN A 144 8.13 -35.16 -1.06
CA GLN A 144 7.72 -34.55 0.20
C GLN A 144 8.47 -33.24 0.48
N GLY A 145 9.80 -33.19 0.31
CA GLY A 145 10.54 -31.94 0.47
C GLY A 145 10.04 -30.83 -0.46
N LEU A 146 9.66 -31.18 -1.69
CA LEU A 146 9.08 -30.24 -2.63
C LEU A 146 7.66 -29.79 -2.23
N ARG A 147 6.85 -30.66 -1.59
CA ARG A 147 5.57 -30.26 -0.97
C ARG A 147 5.80 -29.24 0.15
N ASP A 148 6.77 -29.50 1.02
CA ASP A 148 7.08 -28.63 2.17
C ASP A 148 7.56 -27.24 1.69
N ALA A 149 8.46 -27.19 0.70
CA ALA A 149 8.90 -25.94 0.08
C ALA A 149 7.75 -25.19 -0.61
N SER A 150 6.83 -25.92 -1.26
CA SER A 150 5.62 -25.33 -1.87
C SER A 150 4.68 -24.74 -0.82
N GLU A 151 4.57 -25.35 0.35
CA GLU A 151 3.76 -24.86 1.46
C GLU A 151 4.36 -23.57 2.03
N GLU A 152 5.67 -23.55 2.29
CA GLU A 152 6.40 -22.37 2.74
C GLU A 152 6.24 -21.21 1.76
N PHE A 153 6.44 -21.44 0.47
CA PHE A 153 6.19 -20.44 -0.57
C PHE A 153 4.74 -19.91 -0.53
N SER A 154 3.77 -20.81 -0.31
CA SER A 154 2.36 -20.43 -0.19
C SER A 154 2.07 -19.58 1.05
N VAL A 155 2.77 -19.81 2.17
CA VAL A 155 2.69 -18.96 3.37
C VAL A 155 3.13 -17.55 3.03
N VAL A 156 4.29 -17.38 2.38
CA VAL A 156 4.82 -16.05 2.04
C VAL A 156 3.88 -15.28 1.11
N LEU A 157 3.26 -15.97 0.14
CA LEU A 157 2.24 -15.36 -0.71
C LEU A 157 1.00 -14.88 0.07
N ARG A 158 0.60 -15.59 1.13
CA ARG A 158 -0.48 -15.14 2.02
C ARG A 158 -0.05 -13.92 2.83
N ASP A 159 1.18 -13.87 3.32
CA ASP A 159 1.71 -12.71 4.04
C ASP A 159 1.73 -11.47 3.13
N MET A 160 2.14 -11.63 1.87
CA MET A 160 2.07 -10.57 0.86
C MET A 160 0.64 -10.08 0.62
N HIS A 161 -0.34 -10.97 0.64
CA HIS A 161 -1.75 -10.60 0.52
C HIS A 161 -2.22 -9.80 1.75
N GLY A 162 -1.84 -10.24 2.96
CA GLY A 162 -2.12 -9.51 4.19
C GLY A 162 -1.55 -8.09 4.18
N LEU A 163 -0.33 -7.92 3.66
CA LEU A 163 0.27 -6.58 3.49
C LEU A 163 -0.50 -5.71 2.49
N GLN A 164 -1.05 -6.28 1.42
CA GLN A 164 -1.88 -5.52 0.48
C GLN A 164 -3.14 -4.98 1.13
N GLU A 165 -3.83 -5.79 1.93
CA GLU A 165 -5.00 -5.35 2.67
C GLU A 165 -4.64 -4.31 3.74
N ARG A 166 -3.52 -4.49 4.45
CA ARG A 166 -3.02 -3.46 5.38
C ARG A 166 -2.73 -2.13 4.69
N VAL A 167 -2.09 -2.15 3.52
CA VAL A 167 -1.86 -0.92 2.72
C VAL A 167 -3.18 -0.28 2.29
N LYS A 168 -4.16 -1.08 1.87
CA LYS A 168 -5.48 -0.58 1.49
C LYS A 168 -6.19 0.10 2.66
N LEU A 169 -6.21 -0.52 3.84
CA LEU A 169 -6.79 0.07 5.05
C LEU A 169 -6.10 1.37 5.44
N LEU A 170 -4.77 1.43 5.37
CA LEU A 170 -4.03 2.68 5.60
C LEU A 170 -4.36 3.76 4.57
N GLN A 171 -4.55 3.42 3.29
CA GLN A 171 -4.98 4.37 2.27
C GLN A 171 -6.39 4.92 2.56
N GLU A 172 -7.31 4.08 3.02
CA GLU A 172 -8.66 4.47 3.43
C GLU A 172 -8.65 5.39 4.66
N GLU A 173 -7.85 5.07 5.67
CA GLU A 173 -7.66 5.90 6.87
C GLU A 173 -7.08 7.28 6.52
N ILE A 174 -6.06 7.32 5.66
CA ILE A 174 -5.48 8.59 5.18
C ILE A 174 -6.54 9.42 4.44
N ALA A 175 -7.37 8.79 3.61
CA ALA A 175 -8.43 9.49 2.89
C ALA A 175 -9.50 10.05 3.84
N ALA A 176 -9.87 9.28 4.87
CA ALA A 176 -10.80 9.72 5.91
C ALA A 176 -10.25 10.92 6.71
N SER A 177 -8.99 10.86 7.12
CA SER A 177 -8.31 11.96 7.83
C SER A 177 -8.26 13.24 7.00
N VAL A 178 -7.93 13.16 5.71
CA VAL A 178 -7.96 14.32 4.79
C VAL A 178 -9.36 14.90 4.68
N GLN A 179 -10.38 14.05 4.64
CA GLN A 179 -11.77 14.49 4.56
C GLN A 179 -12.22 15.18 5.84
N GLU A 180 -11.78 14.72 7.00
CA GLU A 180 -12.02 15.39 8.29
C GLU A 180 -11.37 16.79 8.33
N ASP A 181 -10.12 16.91 7.90
CA ASP A 181 -9.41 18.19 7.83
C ASP A 181 -10.07 19.17 6.84
N ASN A 182 -10.53 18.67 5.69
CA ASN A 182 -11.32 19.45 4.73
C ASN A 182 -12.63 19.93 5.32
N ASN A 183 -13.39 19.04 5.97
CA ASN A 183 -14.66 19.38 6.62
C ASN A 183 -14.44 20.42 7.73
N ARG A 184 -13.36 20.29 8.52
CA ARG A 184 -13.00 21.27 9.54
C ARG A 184 -12.67 22.63 8.92
N SER A 185 -11.93 22.65 7.82
CA SER A 185 -11.58 23.88 7.10
C SER A 185 -12.83 24.56 6.50
N LEU A 186 -13.70 23.78 5.85
CA LEU A 186 -14.99 24.25 5.34
C LEU A 186 -15.88 24.80 6.46
N PHE A 187 -15.92 24.12 7.61
CA PHE A 187 -16.66 24.61 8.77
C PHE A 187 -16.14 25.97 9.25
N VAL A 188 -14.82 26.14 9.38
CA VAL A 188 -14.23 27.42 9.80
C VAL A 188 -14.57 28.51 8.79
N LEU A 189 -14.40 28.25 7.49
CA LEU A 189 -14.75 29.21 6.44
C LEU A 189 -16.24 29.58 6.46
N THR A 190 -17.12 28.61 6.68
CA THR A 190 -18.56 28.82 6.79
C THR A 190 -18.90 29.68 8.00
N VAL A 191 -18.31 29.41 9.16
CA VAL A 191 -18.52 30.21 10.38
C VAL A 191 -18.07 31.66 10.16
N VAL A 192 -16.88 31.88 9.58
CA VAL A 192 -16.39 33.23 9.25
C VAL A 192 -17.35 33.94 8.29
N THR A 193 -17.83 33.23 7.27
CA THR A 193 -18.76 33.79 6.26
C THR A 193 -20.10 34.17 6.89
N VAL A 194 -20.69 33.30 7.70
CA VAL A 194 -21.96 33.55 8.41
C VAL A 194 -21.85 34.71 9.39
N LEU A 195 -20.70 34.88 10.06
CA LEU A 195 -20.46 36.02 10.95
C LEU A 195 -20.19 37.32 10.19
N ALA A 196 -19.58 37.27 9.01
CA ALA A 196 -19.29 38.45 8.18
C ALA A 196 -20.52 38.95 7.41
N LEU A 197 -21.42 38.06 7.00
CA LEU A 197 -22.58 38.41 6.17
C LEU A 197 -23.46 39.54 6.75
N PRO A 198 -23.86 39.53 8.03
CA PRO A 198 -24.68 40.59 8.62
C PRO A 198 -23.93 41.92 8.68
N ILE A 199 -22.64 41.86 9.02
CA ILE A 199 -21.75 43.04 9.10
C ILE A 199 -21.63 43.68 7.72
N ASN A 200 -21.41 42.88 6.67
CA ASN A 200 -21.28 43.34 5.29
C ASN A 200 -22.59 43.91 4.76
N ILE A 201 -23.74 43.28 5.04
CA ILE A 201 -25.05 43.80 4.63
C ILE A 201 -25.34 45.14 5.30
N LEU A 202 -25.09 45.25 6.62
CA LEU A 202 -25.35 46.49 7.37
C LEU A 202 -24.40 47.61 6.92
N ALA A 203 -23.10 47.33 6.78
CA ALA A 203 -22.15 48.29 6.24
C ALA A 203 -22.52 48.74 4.82
N GLY A 204 -22.95 47.80 3.97
CA GLY A 204 -23.42 48.09 2.62
C GLY A 204 -24.66 48.99 2.61
N LEU A 205 -25.69 48.65 3.39
CA LEU A 205 -26.97 49.39 3.42
C LEU A 205 -26.79 50.83 3.89
N PHE A 206 -25.99 51.04 4.93
CA PHE A 206 -25.70 52.38 5.48
C PHE A 206 -24.65 53.15 4.67
N GLY A 207 -23.85 52.46 3.83
CA GLY A 207 -22.92 53.09 2.89
C GLY A 207 -23.55 53.54 1.58
N MET A 208 -24.83 53.22 1.35
CA MET A 208 -25.54 53.69 0.15
C MET A 208 -25.97 55.16 0.30
N ASN A 209 -25.73 55.98 -0.71
CA ASN A 209 -26.17 57.38 -0.77
C ASN A 209 -27.65 57.51 -1.16
N VAL A 210 -28.54 56.91 -0.39
CA VAL A 210 -30.00 57.03 -0.55
C VAL A 210 -30.60 57.82 0.61
N GLY A 211 -31.55 58.71 0.33
CA GLY A 211 -32.21 59.52 1.36
C GLY A 211 -33.15 58.70 2.26
N GLY A 212 -33.31 59.12 3.51
CA GLY A 212 -34.21 58.47 4.48
C GLY A 212 -33.57 57.35 5.31
N ILE A 213 -32.24 57.34 5.46
CA ILE A 213 -31.54 56.35 6.30
C ILE A 213 -31.98 56.53 7.76
N PRO A 214 -32.56 55.49 8.40
CA PRO A 214 -32.95 55.57 9.80
C PRO A 214 -31.71 55.82 10.67
N LEU A 215 -31.87 56.65 11.71
CA LEU A 215 -30.81 57.06 12.65
C LEU A 215 -29.74 58.03 12.12
N ALA A 216 -29.81 58.48 10.86
CA ALA A 216 -28.81 59.39 10.28
C ALA A 216 -28.75 60.78 10.94
N GLU A 217 -29.89 61.29 11.43
CA GLU A 217 -29.98 62.61 12.11
C GLU A 217 -29.73 62.52 13.62
N ASN A 218 -29.55 61.31 14.17
CA ASN A 218 -29.35 61.11 15.61
C ASN A 218 -27.84 61.16 15.97
N PRO A 219 -27.41 62.01 16.92
CA PRO A 219 -26.02 62.09 17.37
C PRO A 219 -25.41 60.75 17.84
N HIS A 220 -26.24 59.79 18.28
CA HIS A 220 -25.81 58.47 18.75
C HIS A 220 -26.15 57.33 17.78
N GLY A 221 -26.66 57.63 16.57
CA GLY A 221 -27.12 56.64 15.59
C GLY A 221 -26.06 55.59 15.23
N PHE A 222 -24.79 56.01 15.10
CA PHE A 222 -23.65 55.12 14.86
C PHE A 222 -23.47 54.08 15.98
N TRP A 223 -23.53 54.50 17.25
CA TRP A 223 -23.36 53.60 18.39
C TRP A 223 -24.52 52.61 18.54
N HIS A 224 -25.74 53.03 18.22
CA HIS A 224 -26.89 52.12 18.17
C HIS A 224 -26.73 51.04 17.08
N LEU A 225 -26.23 51.42 15.90
CA LEU A 225 -25.95 50.47 14.82
C LEU A 225 -24.88 49.45 15.23
N VAL A 226 -23.78 49.92 15.83
CA VAL A 226 -22.70 49.05 16.34
C VAL A 226 -23.25 48.07 17.39
N ALA A 227 -24.10 48.52 18.31
CA ALA A 227 -24.70 47.65 19.32
C ALA A 227 -25.61 46.57 18.70
N ILE A 228 -26.40 46.91 17.68
CA ILE A 228 -27.25 45.95 16.96
C ILE A 228 -26.39 44.92 16.22
N VAL A 229 -25.37 45.36 15.47
CA VAL A 229 -24.45 44.46 14.77
C VAL A 229 -23.73 43.53 15.75
N ALA A 230 -23.20 44.07 16.85
CA ALA A 230 -22.46 43.32 17.85
C ALA A 230 -23.35 42.28 18.55
N SER A 231 -24.56 42.66 18.96
CA SER A 231 -25.52 41.74 19.58
C SER A 231 -25.94 40.60 18.63
N PHE A 232 -26.25 40.91 17.38
CA PHE A 232 -26.59 39.89 16.38
C PHE A 232 -25.42 38.93 16.11
N THR A 233 -24.21 39.47 15.96
CA THR A 233 -22.99 38.68 15.76
C THR A 233 -22.71 37.78 16.96
N ALA A 234 -22.88 38.28 18.19
CA ALA A 234 -22.71 37.51 19.41
C ALA A 234 -23.71 36.35 19.53
N VAL A 235 -24.98 36.58 19.18
CA VAL A 235 -26.02 35.53 19.17
C VAL A 235 -25.73 34.47 18.11
N ALA A 236 -25.36 34.89 16.89
CA ALA A 236 -25.02 33.97 15.81
C ALA A 236 -23.80 33.10 16.16
N ALA A 237 -22.75 33.72 16.73
CA ALA A 237 -21.58 33.01 17.23
C ALA A 237 -21.97 31.99 18.32
N TRP A 238 -22.74 32.42 19.32
CA TRP A 238 -23.19 31.55 20.40
C TRP A 238 -23.98 30.34 19.89
N LEU A 239 -24.91 30.52 18.94
CA LEU A 239 -25.65 29.41 18.33
C LEU A 239 -24.75 28.45 17.56
N ALA A 240 -23.77 28.97 16.82
CA ALA A 240 -22.81 28.15 16.07
C ALA A 240 -21.90 27.33 17.00
N PHE A 241 -21.48 27.88 18.14
CA PHE A 241 -20.68 27.17 19.13
C PHE A 241 -21.49 26.20 20.01
N ARG A 242 -22.80 26.42 20.19
CA ARG A 242 -23.64 25.55 21.02
C ARG A 242 -24.02 24.23 20.36
N LYS A 243 -24.09 24.19 19.02
CA LYS A 243 -24.28 22.94 18.24
C LYS A 243 -23.03 22.05 18.18
N LYS A 244 -21.95 22.44 18.87
CA LYS A 244 -20.65 21.76 18.88
C LYS A 244 -20.46 20.81 20.08
N LYS A 245 -21.51 20.56 20.87
CA LYS A 245 -21.58 19.48 21.86
C LYS A 245 -22.46 18.36 21.34
#